data_AF-A0A200H490-F1
#
_entry.id   AF-A0A200H490-F1
#
_cell.length_a   1.000
_cell.length_b   1.000
_cell.length_c   1.000
_cell.angle_alpha   90.00
_cell.angle_beta   90.00
_cell.angle_gamma   90.00
#
_symmetry.space_group_name_H-M   'P 1'
#
loop_
_entity.id
_entity.type
_entity.pdbx_description
1 polymer ?
#
loop_
_entity_poly.entity_id
_entity_poly.type
_entity_poly.pdbx_seq_one_letter_code
_entity_poly.pdbx_strand_id
1 'polypeptide(L)'
;MGLRYYAYQVEPHFIGLARHDPSFFVSAESPAGGDGRSGGAIVDLDKRRRQLHRLTTDGAEPRPSSRLFEGDVRHCGDDASRVPCIRVLEPDEVSRIAADLVLLGERDVRSMFRSEEVASVAEFLIRVQHFAVDAARAGNGIIYLIG
;
A
#
# COMPACT_ATOMS: atom_id res chain seq x y z
N MET A 1 6.19 12.45 -16.49
CA MET A 1 6.54 11.71 -15.27
C MET A 1 5.24 11.15 -14.71
N GLY A 2 5.05 9.84 -14.77
CA GLY A 2 3.82 9.17 -14.34
C GLY A 2 3.68 9.19 -12.82
N LEU A 3 2.45 9.03 -12.35
CA LEU A 3 2.16 8.86 -10.93
C LEU A 3 2.95 7.64 -10.42
N ARG A 4 3.51 7.72 -9.22
CA ARG A 4 4.20 6.62 -8.56
C ARG A 4 3.52 6.33 -7.24
N TYR A 5 3.36 5.05 -6.95
CA TYR A 5 2.79 4.58 -5.70
C TYR A 5 3.82 3.77 -4.94
N TYR A 6 4.22 4.26 -3.78
CA TYR A 6 5.16 3.56 -2.89
C TYR A 6 4.55 3.37 -1.51
N ALA A 7 4.73 2.17 -0.94
CA ALA A 7 4.43 1.87 0.45
C ALA A 7 5.74 1.63 1.21
N TYR A 8 5.86 2.26 2.38
CA TYR A 8 7.00 2.24 3.29
C TYR A 8 6.55 1.71 4.65
N GLN A 9 7.35 0.83 5.26
CA GLN A 9 7.12 0.45 6.66
C GLN A 9 7.70 1.51 7.58
N VAL A 10 6.97 1.83 8.65
CA VAL A 10 7.36 2.84 9.65
C VAL A 10 7.19 2.25 11.04
N GLU A 11 8.22 2.41 11.86
CA GLU A 11 8.18 1.91 13.24
C GLU A 11 7.09 2.61 14.05
N PRO A 12 6.47 1.92 15.02
CA PRO A 12 5.31 2.43 15.75
C PRO A 12 5.59 3.76 16.46
N HIS A 13 6.83 3.96 16.94
CA HIS A 13 7.28 5.20 17.59
C HIS A 13 7.23 6.43 16.66
N PHE A 14 7.33 6.21 15.35
CA PHE A 14 7.33 7.26 14.33
C PHE A 14 5.96 7.49 13.69
N ILE A 15 4.95 6.67 13.99
CA ILE A 15 3.62 6.79 13.38
C ILE A 15 2.94 8.13 13.73
N GLY A 16 3.10 8.61 14.97
CA GLY A 16 2.61 9.93 15.37
C GLY A 16 3.25 11.05 14.55
N LEU A 17 4.56 10.97 14.31
CA LEU A 17 5.30 11.93 13.49
C LEU A 17 4.90 11.82 12.01
N ALA A 18 4.72 10.60 11.51
CA ALA A 18 4.27 10.32 10.16
C ALA A 18 2.88 10.89 9.84
N ARG A 19 1.96 10.89 10.81
CA ARG A 19 0.62 11.49 10.64
C ARG A 19 0.68 13.01 10.62
N HIS A 20 1.60 13.60 11.39
CA HIS A 20 1.75 15.05 11.47
C HIS A 20 2.53 15.61 10.28
N ASP A 21 3.61 14.93 9.88
CA ASP A 21 4.46 15.34 8.78
C ASP A 21 4.97 14.12 7.98
N PRO A 22 4.14 13.61 7.06
CA PRO A 22 4.48 12.43 6.27
C PRO A 22 5.63 12.69 5.27
N SER A 23 5.92 13.96 4.96
CA SER A 23 6.95 14.33 3.97
C SER A 23 8.35 13.90 4.41
N PHE A 24 8.59 13.76 5.72
CA PHE A 24 9.84 13.26 6.28
C PHE A 24 10.13 11.79 5.96
N PHE A 25 9.09 11.00 5.73
CA PHE A 25 9.21 9.56 5.47
C PHE A 25 9.12 9.25 3.98
N VAL A 26 8.54 10.17 3.20
CA VAL A 26 8.39 10.02 1.77
C VAL A 26 9.35 10.94 1.04
N SER A 27 10.59 10.50 0.90
CA SER A 27 11.53 11.14 -0.01
C SER A 27 11.05 10.97 -1.45
N ALA A 28 10.74 12.09 -2.12
CA ALA A 28 10.37 12.12 -3.53
C ALA A 28 11.48 11.59 -4.47
N GLU A 29 12.72 11.46 -3.97
CA GLU A 29 13.88 11.00 -4.72
C GLU A 29 14.65 9.93 -3.95
N SER A 30 14.28 8.66 -4.15
CA SER A 30 15.16 7.49 -4.25
C SER A 30 14.61 6.27 -3.48
N PRO A 31 14.33 5.14 -4.16
CA PRO A 31 14.05 3.85 -3.52
C PRO A 31 15.31 3.20 -2.89
N ALA A 32 16.46 3.88 -2.92
CA ALA A 32 17.72 3.41 -2.37
C ALA A 32 18.50 4.60 -1.78
N GLY A 33 18.20 4.97 -0.53
CA GLY A 33 18.98 5.99 0.20
C GLY A 33 18.14 6.93 1.06
N GLY A 34 17.28 6.40 1.93
CA GLY A 34 16.70 7.16 3.03
C GLY A 34 17.62 7.05 4.24
N ASP A 35 18.04 8.18 4.80
CA ASP A 35 18.86 8.30 6.01
C ASP A 35 18.15 7.63 7.21
N GLY A 36 18.36 6.33 7.39
CA GLY A 36 18.17 5.53 8.61
C GLY A 36 16.79 5.49 9.29
N ARG A 37 15.81 6.31 8.88
CA ARG A 37 14.51 6.50 9.58
C ARG A 37 13.36 5.75 8.94
N SER A 38 13.48 5.46 7.63
CA SER A 38 12.66 4.50 6.90
C SER A 38 13.51 3.24 6.67
N GLY A 39 13.94 2.58 7.75
CA GLY A 39 14.72 1.33 7.68
C GLY A 39 13.90 0.11 7.20
N GLY A 40 12.64 0.34 6.82
CA GLY A 40 11.67 -0.68 6.46
C GLY A 40 11.70 -1.07 4.98
N ALA A 41 11.14 -2.23 4.67
CA ALA A 41 10.94 -2.67 3.30
C ALA A 41 10.12 -1.62 2.51
N ILE A 42 10.26 -1.62 1.18
CA ILE A 42 9.48 -0.76 0.26
C ILE A 42 8.82 -1.64 -0.80
N VAL A 43 7.55 -1.36 -1.09
CA VAL A 43 6.84 -1.99 -2.22
C VAL A 43 6.29 -0.93 -3.18
N ASP A 44 6.59 -1.09 -4.46
CA ASP A 44 6.04 -0.30 -5.55
C ASP A 44 4.69 -0.89 -5.98
N LEU A 45 3.61 -0.14 -5.79
CA LEU A 45 2.24 -0.56 -6.08
C LEU A 45 1.70 0.02 -7.39
N ASP A 46 2.44 0.87 -8.10
CA ASP A 46 1.92 1.65 -9.22
C ASP A 46 1.31 0.77 -10.32
N LYS A 47 2.04 -0.31 -10.68
CA LYS A 47 1.70 -1.15 -11.84
C LYS A 47 0.40 -1.95 -11.68
N ARG A 48 0.02 -2.30 -10.45
CA ARG A 48 -1.04 -3.29 -10.20
C ARG A 48 -2.04 -2.88 -9.12
N ARG A 49 -1.94 -1.66 -8.59
CA ARG A 49 -2.86 -1.14 -7.56
C ARG A 49 -4.31 -1.26 -7.96
N ARG A 50 -4.68 -0.84 -9.18
CA ARG A 50 -6.10 -0.85 -9.61
C ARG A 50 -6.68 -2.26 -9.62
N GLN A 51 -5.88 -3.23 -10.03
CA GLN A 51 -6.24 -4.64 -10.02
C GLN A 51 -6.41 -5.15 -8.59
N LEU A 52 -5.48 -4.84 -7.68
CA LEU A 52 -5.58 -5.25 -6.28
C LEU A 52 -6.73 -4.55 -5.54
N HIS A 53 -6.93 -3.25 -5.76
CA HIS A 53 -8.05 -2.52 -5.19
C HIS A 53 -9.37 -3.16 -5.61
N ARG A 54 -9.52 -3.46 -6.92
CA ARG A 54 -10.68 -4.18 -7.44
C ARG A 54 -10.86 -5.53 -6.75
N LEU A 55 -9.81 -6.34 -6.62
CA LEU A 55 -9.84 -7.63 -5.92
C LEU A 55 -10.36 -7.50 -4.47
N THR A 56 -10.02 -6.41 -3.79
CA THR A 56 -10.42 -6.16 -2.39
C THR A 56 -11.77 -5.48 -2.21
N THR A 57 -12.31 -4.86 -3.27
CA THR A 57 -13.61 -4.17 -3.25
C THR A 57 -14.72 -4.96 -3.93
N ASP A 58 -14.38 -6.00 -4.68
CA ASP A 58 -15.33 -6.86 -5.40
C ASP A 58 -15.98 -7.82 -4.39
N GLY A 59 -17.01 -7.31 -3.71
CA GLY A 59 -17.78 -7.95 -2.65
C GLY A 59 -18.91 -7.05 -2.18
N ALA A 60 -19.84 -7.57 -1.37
CA ALA A 60 -20.96 -6.79 -0.83
C ALA A 60 -20.49 -5.66 0.11
N GLU A 61 -19.36 -5.87 0.80
CA GLU A 61 -18.67 -4.85 1.59
C GLU A 61 -17.17 -4.83 1.24
N PRO A 62 -16.55 -3.64 1.16
CA PRO A 62 -15.13 -3.53 0.88
C PRO A 62 -14.32 -4.14 2.01
N ARG A 63 -13.38 -5.02 1.66
CA ARG A 63 -12.51 -5.68 2.63
C ARG A 63 -11.57 -4.69 3.33
N PRO A 64 -11.11 -4.97 4.55
CA PRO A 64 -10.12 -4.12 5.24
C PRO A 64 -8.86 -3.88 4.41
N SER A 65 -8.39 -4.88 3.66
CA SER A 65 -7.23 -4.77 2.76
C SER A 65 -7.39 -3.73 1.65
N SER A 66 -8.62 -3.35 1.30
CA SER A 66 -8.88 -2.31 0.31
C SER A 66 -8.30 -0.95 0.70
N ARG A 67 -8.17 -0.68 2.01
CA ARG A 67 -7.55 0.54 2.55
C ARG A 67 -6.09 0.69 2.14
N LEU A 68 -5.36 -0.41 1.99
CA LEU A 68 -3.96 -0.38 1.53
C LEU A 68 -3.85 0.05 0.06
N PHE A 69 -4.94 -0.06 -0.70
CA PHE A 69 -4.97 0.31 -2.12
C PHE A 69 -5.86 1.53 -2.38
N GLU A 70 -6.44 2.10 -1.33
CA GLU A 70 -7.37 3.22 -1.39
C GLU A 70 -6.63 4.53 -1.69
N GLY A 71 -7.27 5.39 -2.49
CA GLY A 71 -6.74 6.67 -2.93
C GLY A 71 -6.50 6.69 -4.44
N ASP A 72 -6.93 7.74 -5.12
CA ASP A 72 -6.53 8.04 -6.51
C ASP A 72 -5.96 9.46 -6.50
N VAL A 73 -5.06 9.79 -7.42
CA VAL A 73 -4.52 11.17 -7.54
C VAL A 73 -5.57 12.13 -8.11
N ARG A 74 -6.83 11.72 -8.08
CA ARG A 74 -7.98 12.53 -8.43
C ARG A 74 -8.45 13.24 -7.16
N HIS A 75 -7.95 14.47 -7.01
CA HIS A 75 -8.56 15.53 -6.21
C HIS A 75 -8.59 15.27 -4.70
N CYS A 76 -7.42 15.22 -4.06
CA CYS A 76 -7.34 15.62 -2.66
C CYS A 76 -7.41 17.16 -2.58
N GLY A 77 -8.61 17.71 -2.74
CA GLY A 77 -8.91 19.15 -2.69
C GLY A 77 -9.55 19.70 -3.97
N ASP A 78 -10.31 20.78 -3.81
CA ASP A 78 -11.00 21.54 -4.87
C ASP A 78 -10.02 22.27 -5.82
N ASP A 79 -8.74 22.29 -5.48
CA ASP A 79 -7.71 23.09 -6.15
C ASP A 79 -6.88 22.23 -7.10
N ALA A 80 -6.62 22.75 -8.31
CA ALA A 80 -5.97 22.06 -9.43
C ALA A 80 -4.48 21.69 -9.22
N SER A 81 -3.98 21.78 -7.98
CA SER A 81 -2.66 21.31 -7.60
C SER A 81 -2.69 19.79 -7.41
N ARG A 82 -1.79 19.06 -8.08
CA ARG A 82 -1.62 17.62 -7.85
C ARG A 82 -1.05 17.40 -6.44
N VAL A 83 -1.92 17.38 -5.44
CA VAL A 83 -1.53 17.07 -4.06
C VAL A 83 -1.30 15.55 -3.98
N PRO A 84 -0.09 15.11 -3.60
CA PRO A 84 0.16 13.69 -3.42
C PRO A 84 -0.75 13.15 -2.32
N CYS A 85 -1.40 12.02 -2.57
CA CYS A 85 -2.22 11.37 -1.56
C CYS A 85 -1.30 10.59 -0.64
N ILE A 86 -1.19 11.02 0.62
CA ILE A 86 -0.41 10.32 1.64
C ILE A 86 -1.35 9.81 2.70
N ARG A 87 -1.20 8.52 3.05
CA ARG A 87 -1.93 7.91 4.16
C ARG A 87 -0.98 7.12 5.04
N VAL A 88 -1.32 7.11 6.32
CA VAL A 88 -0.61 6.36 7.36
C VAL A 88 -1.58 5.34 7.93
N LEU A 89 -1.16 4.08 7.95
CA LEU A 89 -1.84 2.95 8.55
C LEU A 89 -1.15 2.60 9.86
N GLU A 90 -1.93 2.59 10.94
CA GLU A 90 -1.44 2.21 12.27
C GLU A 90 -1.07 0.72 12.32
N PRO A 91 -0.17 0.28 13.22
CA PRO A 91 0.21 -1.13 13.36
C PRO A 91 -0.97 -2.09 13.54
N ASP A 92 -2.00 -1.67 14.29
CA ASP A 92 -3.24 -2.44 14.46
C ASP A 92 -4.03 -2.59 13.15
N GLU A 93 -4.06 -1.54 12.33
CA GLU A 93 -4.69 -1.56 11.02
C GLU A 93 -3.90 -2.43 10.04
N VAL A 94 -2.57 -2.30 10.05
CA VAL A 94 -1.66 -3.13 9.24
C VAL A 94 -1.84 -4.60 9.58
N SER A 95 -1.99 -4.94 10.86
CA SER A 95 -2.22 -6.32 11.30
C SER A 95 -3.54 -6.89 10.77
N ARG A 96 -4.62 -6.09 10.79
CA ARG A 96 -5.92 -6.49 10.21
C ARG A 96 -5.85 -6.64 8.70
N ILE A 97 -5.17 -5.71 8.03
CA ILE A 97 -4.95 -5.74 6.58
C ILE A 97 -4.13 -6.97 6.18
N ALA A 98 -3.05 -7.27 6.90
CA ALA A 98 -2.21 -8.42 6.63
C ALA A 98 -2.99 -9.74 6.78
N ALA A 99 -3.77 -9.87 7.86
CA ALA A 99 -4.62 -11.03 8.09
C ALA A 99 -5.65 -11.23 6.96
N ASP A 100 -6.27 -10.15 6.51
CA ASP A 100 -7.25 -10.19 5.42
C ASP A 100 -6.61 -10.44 4.04
N LEU A 101 -5.45 -9.86 3.77
CA LEU A 101 -4.71 -10.07 2.52
C LEU A 101 -4.33 -11.54 2.31
N VAL A 102 -3.97 -12.25 3.37
CA VAL A 102 -3.62 -13.69 3.31
C VAL A 102 -4.82 -14.57 2.95
N LEU A 103 -6.05 -14.09 3.15
CA LEU A 103 -7.25 -14.80 2.71
C LEU A 103 -7.45 -14.76 1.19
N LEU A 104 -6.76 -13.83 0.50
CA LEU A 104 -6.80 -13.74 -0.96
C LEU A 104 -5.75 -14.68 -1.56
N GLY A 105 -6.19 -15.55 -2.45
CA GLY A 105 -5.32 -16.51 -3.12
C GLY A 105 -5.40 -16.44 -4.63
N GLU A 106 -4.66 -17.32 -5.29
CA GLU A 106 -4.68 -17.45 -6.75
C GLU A 106 -6.08 -17.75 -7.30
N ARG A 107 -6.94 -18.42 -6.50
CA ARG A 107 -8.33 -18.70 -6.89
C ARG A 107 -9.15 -17.42 -7.08
N ASP A 108 -9.03 -16.48 -6.17
CA ASP A 108 -9.73 -15.19 -6.24
C ASP A 108 -9.22 -14.37 -7.45
N VAL A 109 -7.90 -14.40 -7.67
CA VAL A 109 -7.28 -13.77 -8.84
C VAL A 109 -7.76 -14.40 -10.14
N ARG A 110 -7.81 -15.74 -10.23
CA ARG A 110 -8.36 -16.46 -11.40
C ARG A 110 -9.83 -16.17 -11.66
N SER A 111 -10.60 -15.91 -10.62
CA SER A 111 -12.03 -15.58 -10.75
C SER A 111 -12.25 -14.20 -11.35
N MET A 112 -11.32 -13.26 -11.17
CA MET A 112 -11.49 -11.86 -11.60
C MET A 112 -10.66 -11.45 -12.82
N PHE A 113 -9.53 -12.11 -13.07
CA PHE A 113 -8.58 -11.73 -14.10
C PHE A 113 -8.46 -12.80 -15.19
N ARG A 114 -8.03 -12.37 -16.38
CA ARG A 114 -7.75 -13.28 -17.50
C ARG A 114 -6.56 -14.16 -17.17
N SER A 115 -6.55 -15.40 -17.67
CA SER A 115 -5.49 -16.39 -17.41
C SER A 115 -4.06 -15.88 -17.67
N GLU A 116 -3.89 -15.01 -18.66
CA GLU A 116 -2.61 -14.36 -19.00
C GLU A 116 -2.11 -13.36 -17.95
N GLU A 117 -3.00 -12.75 -17.17
CA GLU A 117 -2.67 -11.79 -16.11
C GLU A 117 -2.59 -12.44 -14.73
N VAL A 118 -3.24 -13.59 -14.54
CA VAL A 118 -3.35 -14.29 -13.25
C VAL A 118 -1.98 -14.50 -12.61
N ALA A 119 -1.02 -15.04 -13.35
CA ALA A 119 0.31 -15.34 -12.81
C ALA A 119 1.01 -14.07 -12.30
N SER A 120 0.95 -12.99 -13.09
CA SER A 120 1.57 -11.71 -12.73
C SER A 120 0.86 -11.05 -11.55
N VAL A 121 -0.47 -11.09 -11.49
CA VAL A 121 -1.24 -10.52 -10.37
C VAL A 121 -1.06 -11.34 -9.10
N ALA A 122 -1.01 -12.67 -9.19
CA ALA A 122 -0.79 -13.56 -8.05
C ALA A 122 0.63 -13.39 -7.48
N GLU A 123 1.66 -13.34 -8.32
CA GLU A 123 3.03 -13.06 -7.89
C GLU A 123 3.13 -11.70 -7.19
N PHE A 124 2.45 -10.70 -7.74
CA PHE A 124 2.42 -9.37 -7.16
C PHE A 124 1.66 -9.35 -5.81
N LEU A 125 0.52 -10.05 -5.72
CA LEU A 125 -0.23 -10.21 -4.47
C LEU A 125 0.63 -10.86 -3.39
N ILE A 126 1.39 -11.92 -3.72
CA ILE A 126 2.32 -12.59 -2.79
C ILE A 126 3.35 -11.60 -2.25
N ARG A 127 3.93 -10.76 -3.11
CA ARG A 127 4.90 -9.72 -2.69
C ARG A 127 4.28 -8.72 -1.70
N VAL A 128 3.04 -8.30 -1.94
CA VAL A 128 2.31 -7.38 -1.06
C VAL A 128 1.91 -8.05 0.25
N GLN A 129 1.50 -9.33 0.22
CA GLN A 129 1.22 -10.13 1.40
C GLN A 129 2.47 -10.26 2.29
N HIS A 130 3.61 -10.62 1.73
CA HIS A 130 4.87 -10.68 2.47
C HIS A 130 5.20 -9.34 3.12
N PHE A 131 5.11 -8.25 2.35
CA PHE A 131 5.34 -6.90 2.86
C PHE A 131 4.42 -6.54 4.05
N ALA A 132 3.13 -6.81 3.93
CA ALA A 132 2.15 -6.50 4.98
C ALA A 132 2.31 -7.41 6.21
N VAL A 133 2.61 -8.70 6.01
CA VAL A 133 2.87 -9.66 7.09
C VAL A 133 4.14 -9.30 7.84
N ASP A 134 5.21 -8.92 7.13
CA ASP A 134 6.46 -8.51 7.76
C ASP A 134 6.28 -7.20 8.55
N ALA A 135 5.51 -6.24 8.01
CA ALA A 135 5.16 -5.02 8.73
C ALA A 135 4.36 -5.33 10.01
N ALA A 136 3.33 -6.17 9.91
CA ALA A 136 2.51 -6.58 11.04
C ALA A 136 3.34 -7.33 12.11
N ARG A 137 4.22 -8.24 11.69
CA ARG A 137 5.11 -8.99 12.61
C ARG A 137 6.09 -8.09 13.35
N ALA A 138 6.60 -7.06 12.68
CA ALA A 138 7.48 -6.07 13.28
C ALA A 138 6.72 -5.07 14.19
N GLY A 139 5.39 -5.08 14.19
CA GLY A 139 4.58 -4.05 14.85
C GLY A 139 4.71 -2.68 14.18
N ASN A 140 5.11 -2.66 12.91
CA ASN A 140 5.30 -1.45 12.12
C ASN A 140 3.96 -1.03 11.51
N GLY A 141 3.73 0.28 11.42
CA GLY A 141 2.71 0.83 10.54
C GLY A 141 3.22 0.92 9.10
N ILE A 142 2.33 1.34 8.20
CA ILE A 142 2.64 1.52 6.78
C ILE A 142 2.25 2.93 6.38
N ILE A 143 3.16 3.65 5.72
CA ILE A 143 2.85 4.89 5.02
C ILE A 143 2.85 4.59 3.54
N TYR A 144 1.84 5.05 2.81
CA TYR A 144 1.88 5.03 1.36
C TYR A 144 1.64 6.41 0.76
N LEU A 145 2.33 6.67 -0.35
CA LEU A 145 2.23 7.90 -1.13
C LEU A 145 1.83 7.58 -2.57
N ILE A 146 0.91 8.39 -3.09
CA ILE A 146 0.48 8.41 -4.49
C ILE A 146 0.74 9.81 -5.05
N GLY A 147 1.67 9.96 -6.00
CA GLY A 147 2.03 11.28 -6.54
C GLY A 147 2.63 11.24 -7.94
#